data_AF-A0A645CYC7-F1
#
_entry.id   AF-A0A645CYC7-F1
#
_cell.length_a   1.000
_cell.length_b   1.000
_cell.length_c   1.000
_cell.angle_alpha   90.00
_cell.angle_beta   90.00
_cell.angle_gamma   90.00
#
_symmetry.space_group_name_H-M   'P 1'
#
loop_
_entity.id
_entity.type
_entity.pdbx_description
1 polymer ?
#
loop_
_entity_poly.entity_id
_entity_poly.type
_entity_poly.pdbx_seq_one_letter_code
_entity_poly.pdbx_strand_id
1 'polypeptide(L)' 'MKRITLKVNDLLEKLLAISDEKMDYVVLSFIDYEVDQKRIFPAFLHFLGISKEGYYKDYESIDTVSKAMTSFISGLSA' A
#
# COMPACT_ATOMS: atom_id res chain seq x y z
N MET A 1 -9.29 -0.92 16.86
CA MET A 1 -8.55 -1.65 15.81
C MET A 1 -8.41 -0.73 14.62
N LYS A 2 -7.20 -0.62 14.05
CA LYS A 2 -6.93 0.18 12.85
C LYS A 2 -7.14 -0.69 11.60
N ARG A 3 -7.72 -0.11 10.55
CA ARG A 3 -8.01 -0.81 9.29
C ARG A 3 -7.86 0.17 8.13
N ILE A 4 -7.33 -0.32 7.02
CA ILE A 4 -7.36 0.35 5.71
C ILE A 4 -8.03 -0.53 4.68
N THR A 5 -8.45 0.11 3.60
CA THR A 5 -9.01 -0.56 2.43
C THR A 5 -8.07 -0.34 1.27
N LEU A 6 -7.52 -1.40 0.70
CA LEU A 6 -6.62 -1.34 -0.45
C LEU A 6 -7.30 -1.95 -1.66
N LYS A 7 -6.90 -1.54 -2.86
CA LYS A 7 -7.27 -2.28 -4.07
C LYS A 7 -6.52 -3.61 -4.06
N VAL A 8 -7.24 -4.69 -4.39
CA VAL A 8 -6.67 -6.05 -4.38
C VAL A 8 -5.53 -6.17 -5.40
N ASN A 9 -5.67 -5.58 -6.59
CA ASN A 9 -4.64 -5.64 -7.63
C ASN A 9 -3.34 -4.96 -7.18
N ASP A 10 -3.42 -3.73 -6.66
CA ASP A 10 -2.25 -2.99 -6.16
C ASP A 10 -1.51 -3.80 -5.06
N LEU A 11 -2.27 -4.44 -4.16
CA LEU A 11 -1.69 -5.32 -3.12
C LEU A 11 -0.99 -6.54 -3.73
N LEU A 12 -1.63 -7.21 -4.70
CA LEU A 12 -1.06 -8.39 -5.35
C LEU A 12 0.20 -8.03 -6.14
N GLU A 13 0.22 -6.89 -6.85
CA GLU A 13 1.39 -6.44 -7.60
C GLU A 13 2.62 -6.27 -6.71
N LYS A 14 2.46 -5.64 -5.52
CA LYS A 14 3.58 -5.50 -4.57
C LYS A 14 4.04 -6.85 -4.02
N LEU A 15 3.11 -7.74 -3.66
CA LEU A 15 3.46 -9.06 -3.14
C LEU A 15 4.14 -9.95 -4.19
N LEU A 16 3.70 -9.87 -5.46
CA LEU A 16 4.33 -10.58 -6.56
C LEU A 16 5.75 -10.05 -6.82
N ALA A 17 5.98 -8.73 -6.81
CA ALA A 17 7.31 -8.17 -6.96
C ALA A 17 8.28 -8.63 -5.85
N ILE A 18 7.81 -8.68 -4.60
CA ILE A 18 8.59 -9.20 -3.45
C ILE A 18 8.95 -10.68 -3.67
N SER A 19 7.97 -11.47 -4.13
CA SER A 19 8.15 -12.89 -4.41
C SER A 19 9.10 -13.14 -5.59
N ASP A 20 8.97 -12.40 -6.68
CA ASP A 20 9.77 -12.54 -7.90
C ASP A 20 11.25 -12.23 -7.64
N GLU A 21 11.51 -11.26 -6.76
CA GLU A 21 12.85 -10.92 -6.30
C GLU A 21 13.38 -11.82 -5.18
N LYS A 22 12.62 -12.85 -4.81
CA LYS A 22 13.00 -13.89 -3.83
C LYS A 22 13.36 -13.33 -2.46
N MET A 23 12.66 -12.29 -2.01
CA MET A 23 12.76 -11.83 -0.63
C MET A 23 12.18 -12.90 0.30
N ASP A 24 12.83 -13.13 1.43
CA ASP A 24 12.44 -14.17 2.38
C ASP A 24 11.37 -13.68 3.38
N TYR A 25 11.39 -12.39 3.71
CA TYR A 25 10.45 -11.76 4.63
C TYR A 25 9.91 -10.44 4.07
N VAL A 26 8.73 -10.05 4.53
CA VAL A 26 8.14 -8.73 4.28
C VAL A 26 7.70 -8.11 5.60
N VAL A 27 8.09 -6.85 5.80
CA VAL A 27 7.54 -6.00 6.86
C VAL A 27 6.46 -5.13 6.26
N LEU A 28 5.28 -5.18 6.88
CA LEU A 28 4.11 -4.39 6.50
C LEU A 28 3.87 -3.31 7.57
N SER A 29 4.12 -2.06 7.21
CA SER A 29 4.00 -0.93 8.13
C SER A 29 2.72 -0.15 7.85
N PHE A 30 1.81 -0.14 8.82
CA PHE A 30 0.58 0.64 8.74
C PHE A 30 0.82 2.08 9.21
N ILE A 31 0.60 3.06 8.33
CA ILE A 31 0.75 4.49 8.64
C ILE A 31 -0.62 5.16 8.59
N ASP A 32 -1.02 5.81 9.69
CA ASP A 32 -2.36 6.42 9.82
C ASP A 32 -2.54 7.64 8.90
N TYR A 33 -1.49 8.43 8.76
CA TYR A 33 -1.35 9.56 7.86
C TYR A 33 0.10 10.03 7.91
N GLU A 34 0.53 10.76 6.89
CA GLU A 34 1.83 11.43 6.87
C GLU A 34 1.63 12.91 6.53
N VAL A 35 2.38 13.78 7.20
CA VAL A 35 2.40 15.21 6.88
C VAL A 35 3.75 15.53 6.26
N ASP A 36 3.76 15.77 4.95
CA ASP A 36 4.95 16.20 4.23
C ASP A 36 4.65 17.48 3.43
N GLN A 37 5.57 18.44 3.46
CA GLN A 37 5.46 19.73 2.77
C GLN A 37 4.10 20.44 2.94
N LYS A 38 3.53 20.39 4.15
CA LYS A 38 2.19 20.93 4.51
C LYS A 38 1.01 20.24 3.81
N ARG A 39 1.21 19.06 3.21
CA ARG A 39 0.15 18.19 2.68
C ARG A 39 -0.06 17.03 3.62
N ILE A 40 -1.32 16.62 3.77
CA ILE A 40 -1.70 15.44 4.55
C ILE A 40 -1.93 14.31 3.55
N PHE A 41 -1.12 13.26 3.66
CA PHE A 41 -1.30 12.01 2.94
C PHE A 41 -2.25 11.12 3.76
N PRO A 42 -3.21 10.44 3.10
CA PRO A 42 -4.14 9.55 3.79
C PRO A 42 -3.41 8.34 4.36
N ALA A 43 -4.11 7.48 5.10
CA ALA A 43 -3.53 6.24 5.61
C ALA A 43 -3.01 5.36 4.46
N PHE A 44 -1.87 4.72 4.64
CA PHE A 44 -1.25 3.84 3.63
C PHE A 44 -0.56 2.63 4.26
N LEU A 45 -0.25 1.64 3.42
CA LEU A 45 0.52 0.46 3.78
C LEU A 45 1.88 0.51 3.07
N HIS A 46 2.96 0.51 3.85
CA HIS A 46 4.33 0.47 3.33
C HIS A 46 4.90 -0.96 3.36
N PHE A 47 5.69 -1.30 2.32
CA PHE A 47 6.25 -2.63 2.11
C PHE A 47 7.78 -2.61 2.10
N LEU A 48 8.40 -3.36 3.00
CA LEU A 48 9.85 -3.54 3.04
C LEU A 48 10.19 -5.03 2.95
N GLY A 49 10.86 -5.43 1.87
CA GLY A 49 11.36 -6.79 1.68
C GLY A 49 12.71 -6.98 2.37
N ILE A 50 12.93 -8.18 2.92
CA ILE A 50 14.17 -8.57 3.61
C ILE A 50 14.63 -9.92 3.05
N SER A 51 15.85 -9.98 2.53
CA SER A 51 16.49 -11.24 2.14
C SER A 51 17.15 -11.92 3.35
N LYS A 52 17.38 -13.23 3.27
CA LYS A 52 18.10 -14.00 4.29
C LYS A 52 19.54 -13.54 4.53
N GLU A 53 20.15 -12.88 3.55
CA GLU A 53 21.48 -12.25 3.66
C GLU A 53 21.43 -10.88 4.35
N GLY A 54 20.23 -10.39 4.69
CA GLY A 54 20.02 -9.12 5.36
C GLY A 54 19.95 -7.92 4.41
N TYR A 55 19.72 -8.15 3.11
CA TYR A 55 19.45 -7.06 2.17
C TYR A 55 18.02 -6.56 2.33
N TYR A 56 17.86 -5.24 2.30
CA TYR A 56 16.57 -4.58 2.40
C TYR A 56 16.21 -3.96 1.06
N LYS A 57 14.96 -4.07 0.65
CA LYS A 57 14.42 -3.35 -0.50
C LYS A 57 13.07 -2.74 -0.17
N ASP A 58 12.96 -1.45 -0.48
CA ASP A 58 11.71 -0.69 -0.39
C ASP A 58 10.84 -0.98 -1.62
N TYR A 59 9.62 -1.48 -1.39
CA TYR A 59 8.63 -1.75 -2.42
C TYR A 59 7.53 -0.67 -2.46
N GLU A 60 7.80 0.49 -1.87
CA GLU A 60 6.91 1.65 -1.79
C GLU A 60 5.63 1.38 -0.97
N SER A 61 4.69 2.32 -1.05
CA SER A 61 3.43 2.31 -0.31
C SER A 61 2.22 2.14 -1.22
N ILE A 62 1.12 1.64 -0.66
CA ILE A 62 -0.20 1.67 -1.28
C ILE A 62 -1.13 2.51 -0.41
N ASP A 63 -1.71 3.54 -0.99
CA ASP A 63 -2.68 4.40 -0.33
C ASP A 63 -4.00 3.66 -0.07
N THR A 64 -4.65 4.00 1.04
CA THR A 64 -6.02 3.56 1.26
C THR A 64 -6.95 4.14 0.21
N VAL A 65 -7.88 3.31 -0.26
CA VAL A 65 -9.02 3.76 -1.04
C VAL A 65 -9.85 4.68 -0.16
N SER A 66 -9.95 5.95 -0.55
CA SER A 66 -10.87 6.89 0.08
C SER A 66 -12.29 6.58 -0.41
N LYS A 67 -13.25 6.52 0.53
CA LYS A 67 -14.67 6.29 0.24
C LYS A 67 -15.28 7.32 -0.73
N ALA A 68 -14.62 8.47 -0.91
CA ALA A 68 -15.07 9.53 -1.81
C ALA A 68 -14.90 9.18 -3.30
N MET A 69 -14.13 8.14 -3.64
CA MET A 69 -13.91 7.77 -5.05
C MET A 69 -14.93 6.77 -5.60
N THR A 70 -15.70 6.11 -4.74
CA THR A 70 -16.68 5.09 -5.17
C THR A 70 -18.00 5.70 -5.67
N SER A 71 -18.30 6.97 -5.38
CA SER A 71 -19.52 7.64 -5.84
C SER A 71 -19.48 8.11 -7.30
N PHE A 72 -18.31 8.13 -7.95
CA PHE A 72 -18.20 8.54 -9.36
C PHE A 72 -18.52 7.41 -10.34
N ILE A 73 -18.41 6.14 -9.93
CA ILE A 73 -18.64 4.99 -10.82
C ILE A 73 -20.12 4.59 -10.86
N SER A 74 -20.92 4.95 -9.85
CA SER A 74 -22.37 4.69 -9.83
C SER A 74 -23.21 5.80 -10.46
N GLY A 75 -22.61 6.88 -10.97
CA GLY A 75 -23.31 8.04 -11.53
C GLY A 75 -23.34 8.11 -13.07
N LEU A 76 -22.75 7.15 -13.78
CA LEU A 76 -22.63 7.15 -15.24
C LEU A 76 -23.59 6.16 -15.94
N SER A 77 -24.60 5.66 -15.24
CA SER A 77 -25.74 4.96 -15.85
C SER A 77 -27.05 5.70 -15.52
N ALA A 78 -27.33 6.75 -16.27
CA ALA A 78 -28.67 7.32 -16.45
C ALA A 78 -28.78 7.85 -17.88
#